data_AF-A0A9E5L0V0-F1
#
_entry.id   AF-A0A9E5L0V0-F1
#
_cell.length_a   1.000
_cell.length_b   1.000
_cell.length_c   1.000
_cell.angle_alpha   90.00
_cell.angle_beta   90.00
_cell.angle_gamma   90.00
#
_symmetry.space_group_name_H-M   'P 1'
#
loop_
_entity.id
_entity.type
_entity.pdbx_description
1 polymer ?
#
loop_
_entity_poly.entity_id
_entity_poly.type
_entity_poly.pdbx_seq_one_letter_code
_entity_poly.pdbx_strand_id
1 'polypeptide(L)'
;MWLYKHRKDLKPEVSESQQAIFDQGYEVENYARELLPKGVEIEDVFSDGDKKTKELIDSGVEVIYQASVMADGLWVMADIFVKNGDNWDIYEVKSSTEVKNEHLADLCFQKIAFEKGGFKI
;
A
#
# COMPACT_ATOMS: atom_id res chain seq x y z
N MET A 1 -13.12 3.31 3.29
CA MET A 1 -13.71 3.08 4.64
C MET A 1 -15.24 2.95 4.56
N TRP A 2 -15.84 1.98 5.26
CA TRP A 2 -17.25 1.58 5.10
C TRP A 2 -18.26 2.72 5.30
N LEU A 3 -18.08 3.57 6.32
CA LEU A 3 -18.97 4.72 6.59
C LEU A 3 -19.06 5.68 5.40
N TYR A 4 -17.96 5.91 4.69
CA TYR A 4 -17.91 6.82 3.54
C TYR A 4 -18.69 6.28 2.33
N LYS A 5 -18.91 4.97 2.26
CA LYS A 5 -19.68 4.30 1.20
C LYS A 5 -21.14 4.06 1.60
N HIS A 6 -21.39 3.67 2.85
CA HIS A 6 -22.69 3.12 3.27
C HIS A 6 -23.43 3.95 4.33
N ARG A 7 -22.76 4.79 5.12
CA ARG A 7 -23.36 5.60 6.22
C ARG A 7 -22.68 6.95 6.36
N LYS A 8 -22.77 7.77 5.30
CA LYS A 8 -22.13 9.09 5.22
C LYS A 8 -22.63 10.05 6.32
N ASP A 9 -23.86 9.83 6.78
CA ASP A 9 -24.51 10.55 7.88
C ASP A 9 -23.81 10.37 9.24
N LEU A 10 -23.08 9.27 9.43
CA LEU A 10 -22.32 8.99 10.65
C LEU A 10 -20.83 9.38 10.52
N LYS A 11 -20.44 10.05 9.43
CA LYS A 11 -19.04 10.46 9.25
C LYS A 11 -18.71 11.54 10.28
N PRO A 12 -17.69 11.35 11.14
CA PRO A 12 -17.25 12.42 12.02
C PRO A 12 -16.63 13.56 11.20
N GLU A 13 -16.81 14.79 11.65
CA GLU A 13 -16.03 15.92 11.15
C GLU A 13 -14.56 15.71 11.48
N VAL A 14 -13.69 16.01 10.53
CA VAL A 14 -12.24 15.94 10.73
C VAL A 14 -11.81 17.25 11.40
N SER A 15 -11.27 17.16 12.62
CA SER A 15 -10.70 18.33 13.30
C SER A 15 -9.40 18.78 12.64
N GLU A 16 -9.00 20.03 12.86
CA GLU A 16 -7.69 20.53 12.37
C GLU A 16 -6.53 19.68 12.87
N SER A 17 -6.57 19.25 14.13
CA SER A 17 -5.56 18.35 14.70
C SER A 17 -5.50 17.00 13.99
N GLN A 18 -6.63 16.46 13.56
CA GLN A 18 -6.67 15.19 12.83
C GLN A 18 -6.22 15.37 11.37
N GLN A 19 -6.57 16.49 10.74
CA GLN A 19 -6.07 16.84 9.42
C GLN A 19 -4.54 16.96 9.42
N ALA A 20 -3.95 17.62 10.42
CA ALA A 20 -2.51 17.75 10.55
C ALA A 20 -1.78 16.39 10.66
N ILE A 21 -2.40 15.40 11.33
CA ILE A 21 -1.87 14.04 11.41
C ILE A 21 -1.90 13.36 10.04
N PHE A 22 -2.98 13.54 9.26
CA PHE A 22 -3.07 13.00 7.90
C PHE A 22 -2.04 13.64 6.97
N ASP A 23 -1.91 14.96 7.01
CA ASP A 23 -0.95 15.70 6.20
C ASP A 23 0.48 15.24 6.50
N GLN A 24 0.83 15.08 7.78
CA GLN A 24 2.12 14.50 8.17
C GLN A 24 2.32 13.08 7.62
N GLY A 25 1.26 12.26 7.61
CA GLY A 25 1.29 10.92 7.01
C GLY A 25 1.65 10.96 5.52
N TYR A 26 0.97 11.82 4.75
CA TYR A 26 1.24 11.97 3.32
C TYR A 26 2.67 12.46 3.04
N GLU A 27 3.19 13.38 3.85
CA GLU A 27 4.58 13.83 3.71
C GLU A 27 5.59 12.69 3.94
N VAL A 28 5.35 11.84 4.94
CA VAL A 28 6.22 10.67 5.19
C VAL A 28 6.17 9.67 4.03
N GLU A 29 4.98 9.42 3.47
CA GLU A 29 4.84 8.58 2.28
C GLU A 29 5.58 9.18 1.06
N ASN A 30 5.46 10.49 0.84
CA ASN A 30 6.17 11.19 -0.23
C ASN A 30 7.69 11.04 -0.09
N TYR A 31 8.24 11.25 1.11
CA TYR A 31 9.68 11.04 1.35
C TYR A 31 10.10 9.59 1.12
N ALA A 32 9.28 8.61 1.50
CA ALA A 32 9.58 7.20 1.24
C ALA A 32 9.68 6.92 -0.28
N ARG A 33 8.82 7.53 -1.09
CA ARG A 33 8.86 7.43 -2.56
C ARG A 33 10.11 8.11 -3.14
N GLU A 34 10.55 9.22 -2.57
CA GLU A 34 11.80 9.90 -3.01
C GLU A 34 13.05 9.03 -2.81
N LEU A 35 13.05 8.15 -1.80
CA LEU A 35 14.16 7.21 -1.56
C LEU A 35 14.25 6.08 -2.58
N LEU A 36 13.16 5.79 -3.30
CA LEU A 36 13.06 4.72 -4.30
C LEU A 36 12.69 5.31 -5.67
N PRO A 37 13.56 6.13 -6.28
CA PRO A 37 13.23 6.89 -7.47
C PRO A 37 12.87 5.96 -8.64
N LYS A 38 11.99 6.45 -9.53
CA LYS A 38 11.45 5.77 -10.73
C LYS A 38 10.32 4.76 -10.46
N GLY A 39 9.74 4.75 -9.27
CA GLY A 39 8.51 3.99 -9.04
C GLY A 39 7.31 4.52 -9.85
N VAL A 40 6.40 3.61 -10.20
CA VAL A 40 5.13 3.92 -10.85
C VAL A 40 3.99 3.76 -9.85
N GLU A 41 3.18 4.80 -9.68
CA GLU A 41 2.01 4.78 -8.80
C GLU A 41 0.76 4.26 -9.51
N ILE A 42 0.00 3.40 -8.82
CA ILE A 42 -1.33 2.98 -9.26
C ILE A 42 -2.36 3.88 -8.55
N GLU A 43 -2.91 4.87 -9.25
CA GLU A 43 -3.86 5.83 -8.63
C GLU A 43 -5.24 5.22 -8.31
N ASP A 44 -5.72 4.31 -9.15
CA ASP A 44 -7.03 3.66 -8.96
C ASP A 44 -6.86 2.17 -8.67
N VAL A 45 -6.62 1.91 -7.38
CA VAL A 45 -6.38 0.58 -6.80
C VAL A 45 -7.66 -0.22 -6.59
N PHE A 46 -8.80 0.43 -6.41
CA PHE A 46 -10.05 -0.24 -6.01
C PHE A 46 -10.82 -0.84 -7.17
N SER A 47 -10.60 -0.37 -8.40
CA SER A 47 -11.23 -0.92 -9.60
C SER A 47 -10.47 -2.13 -10.14
N ASP A 48 -9.19 -1.93 -10.48
CA ASP A 48 -8.35 -2.89 -11.22
C ASP A 48 -6.89 -2.85 -10.74
N GLY A 49 -6.64 -2.52 -9.48
CA GLY A 49 -5.28 -2.36 -8.95
C GLY A 49 -4.42 -3.61 -9.10
N ASP A 50 -4.99 -4.80 -8.93
CA ASP A 50 -4.26 -6.08 -9.05
C ASP A 50 -3.88 -6.40 -10.50
N LYS A 51 -4.73 -6.03 -11.46
CA LYS A 51 -4.44 -6.15 -12.89
C LYS A 51 -3.36 -5.17 -13.32
N LYS A 52 -3.48 -3.90 -12.92
CA LYS A 52 -2.46 -2.87 -13.18
C LYS A 52 -1.11 -3.24 -12.58
N THR A 53 -1.11 -3.80 -11.37
CA THR A 53 0.12 -4.32 -10.75
C THR A 53 0.78 -5.37 -11.64
N LYS A 54 0.02 -6.35 -12.15
CA LYS A 54 0.56 -7.36 -13.08
C LYS A 54 1.06 -6.75 -14.39
N GLU A 55 0.32 -5.83 -14.99
CA GLU A 55 0.73 -5.15 -16.23
C GLU A 55 2.04 -4.37 -16.06
N LEU A 56 2.21 -3.68 -14.93
CA LEU A 56 3.45 -2.98 -14.61
C LEU A 56 4.62 -3.96 -14.44
N ILE A 57 4.40 -5.07 -13.75
CA ILE A 57 5.41 -6.13 -13.60
C ILE A 57 5.79 -6.73 -14.96
N ASP A 58 4.81 -7.07 -15.80
CA ASP A 58 5.02 -7.64 -17.13
C ASP A 58 5.74 -6.67 -18.08
N SER A 59 5.57 -5.35 -17.87
CA SER A 59 6.30 -4.31 -18.60
C SER A 59 7.70 -4.00 -18.04
N GLY A 60 8.13 -4.71 -16.99
CA GLY A 60 9.46 -4.59 -16.41
C GLY A 60 9.62 -3.48 -15.38
N VAL A 61 8.53 -2.98 -14.80
CA VAL A 61 8.59 -1.99 -13.72
C VAL A 61 9.06 -2.67 -12.43
N GLU A 62 10.15 -2.16 -11.87
CA GLU A 62 10.80 -2.73 -10.69
C GLU A 62 10.34 -2.08 -9.37
N VAL A 63 9.78 -0.88 -9.40
CA VAL A 63 9.26 -0.19 -8.22
C VAL A 63 7.83 0.23 -8.50
N ILE A 64 6.89 -0.25 -7.69
CA ILE A 64 5.46 0.03 -7.85
C ILE A 64 4.92 0.57 -6.53
N TYR A 65 4.34 1.77 -6.57
CA TYR A 65 3.65 2.35 -5.42
C TYR A 65 2.19 1.93 -5.44
N GLN A 66 1.65 1.61 -4.27
CA GLN A 66 0.28 1.11 -4.12
C GLN A 66 0.01 -0.17 -4.93
N ALA A 67 1.03 -1.03 -5.07
CA ALA A 67 0.87 -2.34 -5.68
C ALA A 67 -0.16 -3.15 -4.89
N SER A 68 -1.04 -3.86 -5.59
CA SER A 68 -2.10 -4.63 -4.94
C SER A 68 -2.24 -6.01 -5.55
N VAL A 69 -2.84 -6.91 -4.78
CA VAL A 69 -3.10 -8.28 -5.20
C VAL A 69 -4.44 -8.75 -4.63
N MET A 70 -5.16 -9.52 -5.45
CA MET A 70 -6.33 -10.29 -5.03
C MET A 70 -6.00 -11.78 -5.17
N ALA A 71 -5.87 -12.48 -4.05
CA ALA A 71 -5.55 -13.91 -4.05
C ALA A 71 -6.26 -14.63 -2.91
N ASP A 72 -6.90 -15.77 -3.20
CA ASP A 72 -7.59 -16.60 -2.19
C ASP A 72 -8.61 -15.81 -1.34
N GLY A 73 -9.32 -14.86 -1.97
CA GLY A 73 -10.27 -13.98 -1.30
C GLY A 73 -9.64 -12.89 -0.42
N LEU A 74 -8.30 -12.79 -0.39
CA LEU A 74 -7.56 -11.73 0.29
C LEU A 74 -7.24 -10.62 -0.71
N TRP A 75 -7.59 -9.39 -0.35
CA TRP A 75 -7.17 -8.21 -1.08
C TRP A 75 -6.28 -7.35 -0.19
N VAL A 76 -5.10 -7.02 -0.70
CA VAL A 76 -4.14 -6.15 -0.01
C VAL A 76 -3.55 -5.15 -0.99
N MET A 77 -3.02 -4.08 -0.42
CA MET A 77 -2.24 -3.06 -1.11
C MET A 77 -1.01 -2.79 -0.25
N ALA A 78 0.17 -2.79 -0.86
CA ALA A 78 1.43 -2.40 -0.25
C ALA A 78 1.73 -0.94 -0.58
N ASP A 79 2.33 -0.19 0.34
CA ASP A 79 2.73 1.20 0.06
C ASP A 79 3.78 1.26 -1.05
N ILE A 80 4.81 0.41 -0.95
CA ILE A 80 5.85 0.26 -1.98
C ILE A 80 6.22 -1.22 -2.17
N PHE A 81 6.28 -1.64 -3.43
CA PHE A 81 6.64 -2.98 -3.85
C PHE A 81 7.84 -2.95 -4.81
N VAL A 82 8.94 -3.58 -4.42
CA VAL A 82 10.24 -3.41 -5.10
C VAL A 82 10.80 -4.75 -5.54
N LYS A 83 11.20 -4.87 -6.81
CA LYS A 83 11.87 -6.04 -7.34
C LYS A 83 13.27 -6.15 -6.74
N ASN A 84 13.59 -7.29 -6.15
CA ASN A 84 14.91 -7.56 -5.57
C ASN A 84 15.43 -8.92 -6.06
N GLY A 85 16.12 -8.90 -7.22
CA GLY A 85 16.52 -10.12 -7.92
C GLY A 85 15.32 -10.99 -8.27
N ASP A 86 15.31 -12.24 -7.82
CA ASP A 86 14.19 -13.16 -8.04
C ASP A 86 13.01 -12.93 -7.08
N ASN A 87 13.19 -12.13 -6.03
CA ASN A 87 12.18 -11.85 -5.01
C ASN A 87 11.57 -10.44 -5.19
N TRP A 88 10.72 -10.07 -4.24
CA TRP A 88 10.10 -8.76 -4.11
C TRP A 88 10.09 -8.31 -2.65
N ASP A 89 10.53 -7.08 -2.39
CA ASP A 89 10.45 -6.48 -1.07
C ASP A 89 9.13 -5.70 -0.94
N ILE A 90 8.46 -5.84 0.21
CA ILE A 90 7.28 -5.05 0.59
C ILE A 90 7.72 -4.04 1.64
N TYR A 91 7.47 -2.76 1.39
CA TYR A 91 7.67 -1.69 2.36
C TYR A 91 6.30 -1.18 2.82
N GLU A 92 6.09 -1.24 4.13
CA GLU A 92 4.95 -0.63 4.82
C GLU A 92 5.46 0.65 5.51
N VAL A 93 4.94 1.80 5.12
CA VAL A 93 5.40 3.13 5.56
C VAL A 93 4.53 3.61 6.72
N LYS A 94 5.17 4.05 7.80
CA LYS A 94 4.48 4.59 8.99
C LYS A 94 5.15 5.87 9.47
N SER A 95 4.36 6.86 9.85
CA SER A 95 4.83 8.12 10.46
C SER A 95 5.20 7.98 11.95
N SER A 96 5.03 6.79 12.53
CA SER A 96 5.43 6.50 13.91
C SER A 96 6.94 6.39 14.07
N THR A 97 7.45 6.78 15.23
CA THR A 97 8.88 6.70 15.57
C THR A 97 9.37 5.30 15.94
N GLU A 98 8.47 4.32 16.03
CA GLU A 98 8.79 2.95 16.42
C GLU A 98 7.88 1.95 15.69
N VAL A 99 8.38 0.72 15.51
CA VAL A 99 7.59 -0.39 14.99
C VAL A 99 6.66 -0.89 16.09
N LYS A 100 5.38 -1.09 15.74
CA LYS A 100 4.36 -1.61 16.63
C LYS A 100 3.85 -2.96 16.14
N ASN A 101 3.23 -3.72 17.02
CA ASN A 101 2.70 -5.05 16.70
C ASN A 101 1.63 -5.00 15.60
N GLU A 102 0.81 -3.96 15.56
CA GLU A 102 -0.15 -3.76 14.48
C GLU A 102 0.53 -3.61 13.11
N HIS A 103 1.68 -2.92 13.02
CA HIS A 103 2.41 -2.77 11.76
C HIS A 103 2.96 -4.12 11.28
N LEU A 104 3.41 -4.96 12.21
CA LEU A 104 3.85 -6.31 11.89
C LEU A 104 2.70 -7.20 11.42
N ALA A 105 1.51 -7.04 12.02
CA ALA A 105 0.32 -7.76 11.60
C ALA A 105 -0.12 -7.34 10.18
N ASP A 106 -0.11 -6.04 9.88
CA ASP A 106 -0.42 -5.48 8.56
C ASP A 106 0.54 -6.04 7.49
N LEU A 107 1.85 -5.93 7.72
CA LEU A 107 2.87 -6.43 6.80
C LEU A 107 2.82 -7.95 6.62
N CYS A 108 2.53 -8.69 7.69
CA CYS A 108 2.35 -10.14 7.63
C CYS A 108 1.14 -10.51 6.75
N PHE A 109 0.02 -9.81 6.90
CA PHE A 109 -1.16 -10.03 6.09
C PHE A 109 -0.91 -9.72 4.60
N GLN A 110 -0.25 -8.60 4.31
CA GLN A 110 0.20 -8.26 2.96
C GLN A 110 1.07 -9.37 2.37
N LYS A 111 2.13 -9.77 3.10
CA LYS A 111 3.03 -10.84 2.66
C LYS A 111 2.28 -12.12 2.29
N ILE A 112 1.38 -12.59 3.15
CA ILE A 112 0.59 -13.82 2.90
C ILE A 112 -0.21 -13.70 1.60
N ALA A 113 -0.86 -12.55 1.37
CA ALA A 113 -1.66 -12.34 0.17
C ALA A 113 -0.80 -12.24 -1.11
N PHE A 114 0.36 -11.58 -1.05
CA PHE A 114 1.31 -11.55 -2.18
C PHE A 114 1.92 -12.94 -2.47
N GLU A 115 2.30 -13.70 -1.44
CA GLU A 115 2.79 -15.08 -1.62
C GLU A 115 1.72 -15.97 -2.26
N LYS A 116 0.45 -15.86 -1.82
CA LYS A 116 -0.69 -16.53 -2.46
C LYS A 116 -0.95 -16.05 -3.89
N GLY A 117 -0.60 -14.80 -4.19
CA GLY A 117 -0.61 -14.22 -5.54
C GLY A 117 0.50 -14.72 -6.46
N GLY A 118 1.41 -15.55 -5.95
CA GLY A 118 2.53 -16.14 -6.71
C GLY A 118 3.82 -15.31 -6.65
N PHE A 119 3.88 -14.28 -5.82
CA PHE A 119 5.10 -13.49 -5.64
C PHE A 119 5.98 -14.10 -4.56
N LYS A 120 7.28 -14.18 -4.83
CA LYS A 120 8.27 -14.55 -3.81
C LYS A 120 8.68 -13.28 -3.08
N ILE A 121 8.27 -13.17 -1.81
CA ILE A 121 8.60 -12.07 -0.91
C ILE A 121 9.85 -12.41 -0.11
#